data_AF-A0A1J4J9D8-F1
#
_entry.id   AF-A0A1J4J9D8-F1
#
_cell.length_a   1.000
_cell.length_b   1.000
_cell.length_c   1.000
_cell.angle_alpha   90.00
_cell.angle_beta   90.00
_cell.angle_gamma   90.00
#
_symmetry.space_group_name_H-M   'P 1'
#
loop_
_entity.id
_entity.type
_entity.pdbx_description
1 polymer ?
#
loop_
_entity_poly.entity_id
_entity_poly.type
_entity_poly.pdbx_seq_one_letter_code
_entity_poly.pdbx_strand_id
1 'polypeptide(L)'
;MQKKDLQLTGTYQNIEMAIVEAIHLLAPFSEYSDDSCRCKEIYGLVKSSSIQIEGHVQQGNHRFTLFSSALCGRRSSLRLFQKVADKERHGSWWKLKVSYEDAISIAASIHSKHPNKFSDAGDSPVSPEEVVASRQEIVRNMFMSFIPLSLMANELAADNSSLEARQVELQGRVAQARAEASPETARMLDQLISLQRHLDELTQNKNAQQEMVGYHHPIGFFQ
;
A
#
# COMPACT_ATOMS: atom_id res chain seq x y z
N MET A 1 -7.16 22.79 -4.04
CA MET A 1 -6.57 22.49 -5.35
C MET A 1 -7.59 21.67 -6.13
N GLN A 2 -8.00 22.09 -7.33
CA GLN A 2 -8.98 21.32 -8.12
C GLN A 2 -8.26 20.17 -8.85
N LYS A 3 -8.91 19.01 -8.99
CA LYS A 3 -8.37 17.81 -9.65
C LYS A 3 -7.87 18.08 -11.09
N LYS A 4 -8.33 19.17 -11.72
CA LYS A 4 -7.95 19.59 -13.09
C LYS A 4 -6.55 20.18 -13.22
N ASP A 5 -5.92 20.58 -12.13
CA ASP A 5 -4.61 21.25 -12.14
C ASP A 5 -3.45 20.31 -11.76
N LEU A 6 -3.74 19.03 -11.50
CA LEU A 6 -2.72 18.07 -11.14
C LEU A 6 -1.84 17.75 -12.36
N GLN A 7 -0.54 17.88 -12.18
CA GLN A 7 0.46 17.49 -13.17
C GLN A 7 1.63 16.82 -12.45
N LEU A 8 2.21 15.83 -13.11
CA LEU A 8 3.44 15.22 -12.65
C LEU A 8 4.62 16.13 -13.03
N THR A 9 5.39 16.53 -12.03
CA THR A 9 6.56 17.40 -12.21
C THR A 9 7.86 16.59 -12.13
N GLY A 10 8.72 16.75 -13.13
CA GLY A 10 10.04 16.14 -13.16
C GLY A 10 10.17 14.97 -14.13
N THR A 11 11.33 14.32 -14.06
CA THR A 11 11.69 13.19 -14.93
C THR A 11 11.78 11.92 -14.09
N TYR A 12 10.91 10.95 -14.39
CA TYR A 12 10.84 9.68 -13.67
C TYR A 12 11.78 8.66 -14.33
N GLN A 13 12.49 7.87 -13.52
CA GLN A 13 13.43 6.86 -14.02
C GLN A 13 12.76 5.70 -14.75
N ASN A 14 11.49 5.44 -14.43
CA ASN A 14 10.69 4.39 -15.05
C ASN A 14 9.20 4.71 -14.96
N ILE A 15 8.40 3.91 -15.67
CA ILE A 15 6.96 4.12 -15.72
C ILE A 15 6.26 3.78 -14.40
N GLU A 16 6.78 2.82 -13.65
CA GLU A 16 6.24 2.46 -12.34
C GLU A 16 6.30 3.63 -11.35
N MET A 17 7.41 4.38 -11.31
CA MET A 17 7.54 5.59 -10.50
C MET A 17 6.50 6.65 -10.89
N ALA A 18 6.32 6.90 -12.19
CA ALA A 18 5.32 7.86 -12.65
C ALA A 18 3.89 7.45 -12.25
N ILE A 19 3.59 6.15 -12.24
CA ILE A 19 2.29 5.62 -11.81
C ILE A 19 2.12 5.76 -10.29
N VAL A 20 3.16 5.46 -9.49
CA VAL A 20 3.13 5.63 -8.03
C VAL A 20 2.81 7.07 -7.65
N GLU A 21 3.51 8.02 -8.27
CA GLU A 21 3.34 9.45 -8.05
C GLU A 21 1.96 9.94 -8.50
N ALA A 22 1.46 9.44 -9.64
CA ALA A 22 0.11 9.75 -10.09
C ALA A 22 -0.95 9.28 -9.08
N ILE A 23 -0.81 8.07 -8.53
CA ILE A 23 -1.75 7.56 -7.52
C ILE A 23 -1.64 8.38 -6.23
N HIS A 24 -0.43 8.72 -5.77
CA HIS A 24 -0.24 9.54 -4.58
C HIS A 24 -0.91 10.90 -4.67
N LEU A 25 -0.79 11.57 -5.83
CA LEU A 25 -1.45 12.87 -6.07
C LEU A 25 -2.98 12.77 -6.18
N LEU A 26 -3.49 11.65 -6.71
CA LEU A 26 -4.93 11.45 -6.93
C LEU A 26 -5.65 10.87 -5.72
N ALA A 27 -4.98 10.13 -4.85
CA ALA A 27 -5.56 9.43 -3.70
C ALA A 27 -6.37 10.35 -2.75
N PRO A 28 -5.90 11.57 -2.39
CA PRO A 28 -6.69 12.51 -1.59
C PRO A 28 -8.01 12.95 -2.23
N PHE A 29 -8.18 12.72 -3.54
CA PHE A 29 -9.37 13.03 -4.32
C PHE A 29 -10.14 11.76 -4.73
N SER A 30 -9.91 10.63 -4.06
CA SER A 30 -10.67 9.40 -4.27
C SER A 30 -12.16 9.63 -4.01
N GLU A 31 -13.01 9.17 -4.94
CA GLU A 31 -14.47 9.23 -4.81
C GLU A 31 -15.00 8.33 -3.68
N TYR A 32 -14.21 7.32 -3.29
CA TYR A 32 -14.62 6.27 -2.34
C TYR A 32 -13.82 6.30 -1.02
N SER A 33 -13.00 7.34 -0.80
CA SER A 33 -12.18 7.52 0.41
C SER A 33 -11.29 6.32 0.77
N ASP A 34 -10.86 5.55 -0.24
CA ASP A 34 -10.07 4.33 -0.10
C ASP A 34 -8.73 4.38 -0.85
N ASP A 35 -8.28 5.60 -1.16
CA ASP A 35 -7.09 5.94 -1.95
C ASP A 35 -7.09 5.36 -3.37
N SER A 36 -8.20 4.78 -3.82
CA SER A 36 -8.31 4.25 -5.17
C SER A 36 -8.56 5.35 -6.20
N CYS A 37 -7.90 5.19 -7.34
CA CYS A 37 -7.90 6.14 -8.42
C CYS A 37 -8.35 5.44 -9.70
N ARG A 38 -9.07 6.18 -10.56
CA ARG A 38 -9.55 5.63 -11.83
C ARG A 38 -8.40 5.51 -12.81
N CYS A 39 -8.28 4.36 -13.48
CA CYS A 39 -7.21 4.06 -14.43
C CYS A 39 -7.00 5.17 -15.49
N LYS A 40 -8.10 5.73 -16.00
CA LYS A 40 -8.09 6.83 -16.96
C LYS A 40 -7.41 8.09 -16.42
N GLU A 41 -7.59 8.40 -15.14
CA GLU A 41 -7.05 9.60 -14.49
C GLU A 41 -5.56 9.42 -14.24
N ILE A 42 -5.15 8.25 -13.74
CA ILE A 42 -3.75 7.88 -13.58
C ILE A 42 -3.02 8.00 -14.94
N TYR A 43 -3.59 7.41 -15.99
CA TYR A 43 -3.01 7.51 -17.33
C TYR A 43 -2.97 8.95 -17.85
N GLY A 44 -3.98 9.77 -17.53
CA GLY A 44 -4.01 11.19 -17.89
C GLY A 44 -2.78 11.94 -17.39
N LEU A 45 -2.36 11.68 -16.14
CA LEU A 45 -1.16 12.26 -15.56
C LEU A 45 0.14 11.65 -16.12
N VAL A 46 0.20 10.32 -16.26
CA VAL A 46 1.39 9.60 -16.73
C VAL A 46 1.67 9.84 -18.21
N LYS A 47 0.64 10.14 -19.02
CA LYS A 47 0.80 10.40 -20.45
C LYS A 47 1.68 11.63 -20.73
N SER A 48 1.58 12.67 -19.90
CA SER A 48 2.29 13.94 -20.10
C SER A 48 3.59 14.08 -19.31
N SER A 49 3.93 13.14 -18.44
CA SER A 49 5.16 13.21 -17.63
C SER A 49 6.44 12.98 -18.47
N SER A 50 7.61 13.33 -17.95
CA SER A 50 8.89 12.92 -18.57
C SER A 50 9.35 11.60 -17.96
N ILE A 51 9.60 10.57 -18.76
CA ILE A 51 10.01 9.24 -18.28
C ILE A 51 11.26 8.80 -19.04
N GLN A 52 12.29 8.35 -18.31
CA GLN A 52 13.46 7.72 -18.88
C GLN A 52 13.15 6.28 -19.25
N ILE A 53 13.40 5.94 -20.52
CA ILE A 53 13.30 4.59 -21.05
C ILE A 53 14.60 4.35 -21.80
N GLU A 54 15.37 3.35 -21.38
CA GLU A 54 16.67 3.00 -22.01
C GLU A 54 17.65 4.19 -22.07
N GLY A 55 17.70 5.00 -20.99
CA GLY A 55 18.59 6.16 -20.89
C GLY A 55 18.10 7.42 -21.61
N HIS A 56 17.04 7.33 -22.41
CA HIS A 56 16.46 8.47 -23.12
C HIS A 56 15.17 8.97 -22.47
N VAL A 57 15.04 10.29 -22.32
CA VAL A 57 13.78 10.91 -21.90
C VAL A 57 12.82 10.87 -23.08
N GLN A 58 11.78 10.04 -22.97
CA GLN A 58 10.74 9.96 -23.99
C GLN A 58 9.49 10.70 -23.51
N GLN A 59 8.61 11.13 -24.42
CA GLN A 59 7.26 11.65 -24.17
C GLN A 59 6.31 11.13 -25.26
N GLY A 60 5.03 10.84 -24.97
CA GLY A 60 4.04 10.49 -26.01
C GLY A 60 3.08 9.31 -25.75
N ASN A 61 2.22 9.03 -26.74
CA ASN A 61 1.09 8.08 -26.66
C ASN A 61 1.50 6.59 -26.61
N HIS A 62 2.70 6.22 -27.07
CA HIS A 62 3.21 4.83 -27.06
C HIS A 62 3.33 4.24 -25.65
N ARG A 63 3.22 5.09 -24.62
CA ARG A 63 3.23 4.70 -23.21
C ARG A 63 2.01 3.93 -22.75
N PHE A 64 0.91 3.89 -23.51
CA PHE A 64 -0.28 3.14 -23.07
C PHE A 64 0.03 1.66 -22.85
N THR A 65 0.82 1.05 -23.73
CA THR A 65 1.23 -0.36 -23.61
C THR A 65 2.11 -0.59 -22.38
N LEU A 66 3.09 0.28 -22.14
CA LEU A 66 3.96 0.21 -20.97
C LEU A 66 3.18 0.42 -19.67
N PHE A 67 2.26 1.39 -19.66
CA PHE A 67 1.40 1.71 -18.54
C PHE A 67 0.48 0.54 -18.20
N SER A 68 -0.21 0.00 -19.21
CA SER A 68 -1.08 -1.15 -19.04
C SER A 68 -0.30 -2.39 -18.59
N SER A 69 0.91 -2.61 -19.13
CA SER A 69 1.78 -3.70 -18.70
C SER A 69 2.26 -3.55 -17.25
N ALA A 70 2.59 -2.33 -16.81
CA ALA A 70 3.01 -2.07 -15.44
C ALA A 70 1.88 -2.30 -14.42
N LEU A 71 0.65 -1.89 -14.74
CA LEU A 71 -0.53 -2.13 -13.91
C LEU A 71 -0.96 -3.60 -13.94
N CYS A 72 -1.01 -4.22 -15.11
CA CYS A 72 -1.60 -5.55 -15.30
C CYS A 72 -0.60 -6.72 -15.25
N GLY A 73 0.71 -6.50 -15.15
CA GLY A 73 1.63 -7.56 -14.72
C GLY A 73 2.96 -7.67 -15.45
N ARG A 74 4.00 -7.05 -14.86
CA ARG A 74 5.33 -7.69 -14.70
C ARG A 74 5.46 -8.17 -13.26
N ARG A 75 6.13 -9.32 -13.02
CA ARG A 75 6.33 -9.88 -11.66
C ARG A 75 6.89 -8.87 -10.66
N SER A 76 7.70 -7.93 -11.13
CA SER A 76 8.31 -6.85 -10.34
C SER A 76 7.31 -5.79 -9.87
N SER A 77 6.33 -5.44 -10.70
CA SER A 77 5.38 -4.35 -10.45
C SER A 77 4.11 -4.83 -9.73
N LEU A 78 3.91 -6.15 -9.62
CA LEU A 78 2.79 -6.79 -8.89
C LEU A 78 2.75 -6.45 -7.38
N ARG A 79 3.88 -6.04 -6.82
CA ARG A 79 3.96 -5.60 -5.42
C ARG A 79 3.50 -4.16 -5.22
N LEU A 80 3.42 -3.36 -6.29
CA LEU A 80 3.12 -1.94 -6.22
C LEU A 80 1.62 -1.66 -6.30
N PHE A 81 0.93 -2.29 -7.25
CA PHE A 81 -0.42 -1.89 -7.63
C PHE A 81 -1.45 -2.97 -7.31
N GLN A 82 -2.58 -2.55 -6.74
CA GLN A 82 -3.73 -3.40 -6.49
C GLN A 82 -4.91 -2.91 -7.33
N LYS A 83 -5.49 -3.82 -8.12
CA LYS A 83 -6.78 -3.57 -8.78
C LYS A 83 -7.89 -3.69 -7.73
N VAL A 84 -8.77 -2.70 -7.68
CA VAL A 84 -9.97 -2.75 -6.84
C VAL A 84 -11.06 -3.52 -7.58
N ALA A 85 -11.49 -4.63 -6.99
CA ALA A 85 -12.55 -5.49 -7.52
C ALA A 85 -13.85 -5.19 -6.77
N ASP A 86 -14.55 -4.16 -7.21
CA ASP A 86 -15.86 -3.78 -6.69
C ASP A 86 -16.87 -3.82 -7.86
N LYS A 87 -17.95 -4.58 -7.69
CA LYS A 87 -18.96 -4.80 -8.73
C LYS A 87 -19.83 -3.56 -8.96
N GLU A 88 -19.92 -2.69 -7.96
CA GLU A 88 -20.71 -1.46 -8.01
C GLU A 88 -19.94 -0.32 -8.71
N ARG A 89 -18.63 -0.45 -8.88
CA ARG A 89 -17.78 0.60 -9.48
C ARG A 89 -17.68 0.44 -10.98
N HIS A 90 -18.07 1.49 -11.72
CA HIS A 90 -17.86 1.53 -13.16
C HIS A 90 -16.41 1.87 -13.53
N GLY A 91 -15.79 0.99 -14.31
CA GLY A 91 -14.44 1.17 -14.87
C GLY A 91 -13.36 0.43 -14.09
N SER A 92 -12.09 0.70 -14.44
CA SER A 92 -10.94 0.08 -13.77
C SER A 92 -10.36 1.03 -12.71
N TRP A 93 -10.25 0.53 -11.48
CA TRP A 93 -9.78 1.27 -10.32
C TRP A 93 -8.53 0.61 -9.74
N TRP A 94 -7.57 1.44 -9.34
CA TRP A 94 -6.26 1.01 -8.87
C TRP A 94 -5.84 1.81 -7.64
N LYS A 95 -5.12 1.17 -6.74
CA LYS A 95 -4.49 1.80 -5.59
C LYS A 95 -3.11 1.21 -5.34
N LEU A 96 -2.32 1.88 -4.49
CA LEU A 96 -1.07 1.31 -4.01
C LEU A 96 -1.36 0.15 -3.05
N LYS A 97 -0.56 -0.91 -3.16
CA LYS A 97 -0.63 -2.09 -2.28
C LYS A 97 0.20 -1.91 -1.00
N VAL A 98 1.17 -1.01 -1.05
CA VAL A 98 2.09 -0.64 0.04
C VAL A 98 2.04 0.88 0.25
N SER A 99 2.70 1.38 1.30
CA SER A 99 2.82 2.83 1.51
C SER A 99 3.51 3.52 0.33
N TYR A 100 3.34 4.83 0.23
CA TYR A 100 3.95 5.61 -0.84
C TYR A 100 5.48 5.48 -0.83
N GLU A 101 6.10 5.58 0.34
CA GLU A 101 7.55 5.50 0.52
C GLU A 101 8.11 4.14 0.07
N ASP A 102 7.43 3.06 0.46
CA ASP A 102 7.78 1.69 0.05
C ASP A 102 7.58 1.50 -1.46
N ALA A 103 6.51 2.07 -2.01
CA ALA A 103 6.23 1.99 -3.44
C ALA A 103 7.32 2.68 -4.27
N ILE A 104 7.81 3.85 -3.84
CA ILE A 104 8.93 4.55 -4.48
C ILE A 104 10.21 3.71 -4.43
N SER A 105 10.54 3.15 -3.27
CA SER A 105 11.72 2.29 -3.09
C SER A 105 11.67 1.05 -3.98
N ILE A 106 10.53 0.37 -4.00
CA ILE A 106 10.31 -0.80 -4.87
C ILE A 106 10.43 -0.38 -6.33
N ALA A 107 9.75 0.68 -6.77
CA ALA A 107 9.78 1.14 -8.16
C ALA A 107 11.19 1.51 -8.64
N ALA A 108 11.99 2.17 -7.81
CA ALA A 108 13.39 2.47 -8.11
C ALA A 108 14.24 1.19 -8.28
N SER A 109 13.92 0.12 -7.54
CA SER A 109 14.66 -1.15 -7.59
C SER A 109 14.34 -2.05 -8.80
N ILE A 110 13.25 -1.78 -9.54
CA ILE A 110 12.78 -2.66 -10.63
C ILE A 110 13.77 -2.68 -11.80
N HIS A 111 14.37 -1.53 -12.12
CA HIS A 111 15.25 -1.39 -13.28
C HIS A 111 16.72 -1.15 -12.90
N SER A 112 17.05 -1.06 -11.60
CA SER A 112 18.43 -0.90 -11.13
C SER A 112 19.30 -2.17 -11.29
N LYS A 113 18.70 -3.31 -11.66
CA LYS A 113 19.41 -4.60 -11.82
C LYS A 113 20.14 -4.77 -13.16
N HIS A 114 20.00 -3.86 -14.11
CA HIS A 114 20.79 -3.85 -15.36
C HIS A 114 21.14 -2.42 -15.82
N PRO A 115 22.08 -1.73 -15.16
CA PRO A 115 22.47 -0.40 -15.61
C PRO A 115 23.33 -0.41 -16.88
N ASN A 116 23.94 -1.53 -17.30
CA ASN A 116 24.77 -1.58 -18.52
C ASN A 116 24.73 -2.95 -19.21
N LYS A 117 24.03 -3.04 -20.34
CA LYS A 117 24.35 -4.01 -21.40
C LYS A 117 24.37 -3.39 -22.81
N PHE A 118 24.14 -2.09 -22.92
CA PHE A 118 24.19 -1.37 -24.19
C PHE A 118 24.81 0.02 -23.96
N SER A 119 26.12 0.05 -23.77
CA SER A 119 26.92 1.24 -24.08
C SER A 119 28.11 0.77 -24.90
N ASP A 120 27.83 0.46 -26.17
CA ASP A 120 28.87 0.42 -27.19
C ASP A 120 28.47 1.45 -28.23
N ALA A 121 29.45 2.28 -28.60
CA ALA A 121 29.41 3.44 -29.51
C ALA A 121 29.00 4.81 -28.91
N GLY A 122 30.03 5.63 -28.65
CA GLY A 122 30.04 7.02 -29.11
C GLY A 122 29.94 8.13 -28.06
N ASP A 123 31.10 8.72 -27.77
CA ASP A 123 31.34 10.09 -27.28
C ASP A 123 31.28 10.45 -25.78
N SER A 124 32.47 10.90 -25.35
CA SER A 124 32.84 11.74 -24.20
C SER A 124 32.93 11.09 -22.80
N PRO A 125 34.14 11.05 -22.19
CA PRO A 125 34.32 10.56 -20.84
C PRO A 125 33.98 11.68 -19.84
N VAL A 126 32.82 11.60 -19.22
CA VAL A 126 32.65 12.21 -17.90
C VAL A 126 33.19 11.21 -16.89
N SER A 127 34.19 11.60 -16.10
CA SER A 127 34.83 10.73 -15.12
C SER A 127 33.76 10.11 -14.19
N PRO A 128 33.73 8.77 -14.03
CA PRO A 128 32.77 8.08 -13.17
C PRO A 128 33.01 8.28 -11.66
N GLU A 129 33.99 9.11 -11.28
CA GLU A 129 34.35 9.37 -9.89
C GLU A 129 33.39 10.35 -9.17
N GLU A 130 32.52 11.07 -9.88
CA GLU A 130 31.60 12.05 -9.28
C GLU A 130 30.17 11.54 -9.00
N VAL A 131 29.80 10.30 -9.36
CA VAL A 131 28.40 9.82 -9.25
C VAL A 131 28.21 8.70 -8.22
N VAL A 132 29.24 8.35 -7.45
CA VAL A 132 29.12 7.33 -6.39
C VAL A 132 29.36 8.00 -5.03
N ALA A 133 28.29 8.19 -4.26
CA ALA A 133 28.38 8.64 -2.87
C ALA A 133 29.40 7.78 -2.12
N SER A 134 30.30 8.43 -1.37
CA SER A 134 31.36 7.71 -0.67
C SER A 134 30.77 6.65 0.28
N ARG A 135 31.49 5.55 0.54
CA ARG A 135 31.03 4.49 1.46
C ARG A 135 30.60 5.04 2.83
N GLN A 136 31.26 6.09 3.29
CA GLN A 136 30.93 6.79 4.55
C GLN A 136 29.59 7.52 4.46
N GLU A 137 29.27 8.11 3.33
CA GLU A 137 28.02 8.80 3.06
C GLU A 137 26.84 7.83 2.92
N ILE A 138 27.06 6.66 2.29
CA ILE A 138 26.06 5.58 2.24
C ILE A 138 25.73 5.08 3.65
N VAL A 139 26.75 4.80 4.48
CA VAL A 139 26.56 4.35 5.87
C VAL A 139 25.87 5.42 6.70
N ARG A 140 26.24 6.69 6.52
CA ARG A 140 25.61 7.84 7.19
C ARG A 140 24.14 7.97 6.81
N ASN A 141 23.79 7.88 5.53
CA ASN A 141 22.40 7.96 5.07
C ASN A 141 21.56 6.79 5.58
N MET A 142 22.15 5.58 5.61
CA MET A 142 21.51 4.42 6.21
C MET A 142 21.26 4.64 7.71
N PHE A 143 22.24 5.15 8.46
CA PHE A 143 22.08 5.48 9.87
C PHE A 143 21.00 6.55 10.11
N MET A 144 20.98 7.61 9.31
CA MET A 144 19.96 8.67 9.39
C MET A 144 18.55 8.14 9.08
N SER A 145 18.41 7.13 8.22
CA SER A 145 17.11 6.51 7.93
C SER A 145 16.53 5.71 9.12
N PHE A 146 17.36 5.30 10.09
CA PHE A 146 16.88 4.60 11.29
C PHE A 146 16.39 5.54 12.40
N ILE A 147 16.73 6.83 12.34
CA ILE A 147 16.35 7.79 13.38
C ILE A 147 14.82 7.97 13.46
N PRO A 148 14.09 8.21 12.34
CA PRO A 148 12.63 8.30 12.38
C PRO A 148 11.95 7.00 12.83
N LEU A 149 12.47 5.84 12.41
CA LEU A 149 11.94 4.53 12.79
C LEU A 149 12.12 4.25 14.30
N SER A 150 13.26 4.66 14.86
CA SER A 150 13.52 4.56 16.30
C SER A 150 12.59 5.46 17.11
N LEU A 151 12.34 6.69 16.64
CA LEU A 151 11.38 7.61 17.27
C LEU A 151 9.96 7.03 17.24
N MET A 152 9.51 6.53 16.09
CA MET A 152 8.20 5.90 15.95
C MET A 152 8.06 4.65 16.83
N ALA A 153 9.11 3.83 16.95
CA ALA A 153 9.11 2.66 17.84
C ALA A 153 8.97 3.07 19.31
N ASN A 154 9.61 4.16 19.73
CA ASN A 154 9.50 4.69 21.09
C ASN A 154 8.12 5.28 21.36
N GLU A 155 7.52 5.99 20.40
CA GLU A 155 6.14 6.49 20.49
C GLU A 155 5.15 5.33 20.63
N LEU A 156 5.26 4.31 19.77
CA LEU A 156 4.42 3.12 19.86
C LEU A 156 4.59 2.35 21.18
N ALA A 157 5.82 2.30 21.72
CA ALA A 157 6.07 1.69 23.01
C ALA A 157 5.41 2.48 24.17
N ALA A 158 5.45 3.81 24.10
CA ALA A 158 4.77 4.68 25.07
C ALA A 158 3.24 4.53 25.00
N ASP A 159 2.69 4.49 23.79
CA ASP A 159 1.27 4.28 23.55
C ASP A 159 0.80 2.92 24.06
N ASN A 160 1.56 1.85 23.80
CA ASN A 160 1.25 0.52 24.32
C ASN A 160 1.23 0.51 25.86
N SER A 161 2.21 1.13 26.51
CA SER A 161 2.24 1.25 27.97
C SER A 161 1.02 2.01 28.52
N SER A 162 0.60 3.08 27.83
CA SER A 162 -0.62 3.82 28.18
C SER A 162 -1.89 2.97 28.02
N LEU A 163 -1.99 2.20 26.93
CA LEU A 163 -3.11 1.32 26.67
C LEU A 163 -3.20 0.17 27.68
N GLU A 164 -2.06 -0.43 28.03
CA GLU A 164 -1.98 -1.46 29.07
C GLU A 164 -2.43 -0.91 30.43
N ALA A 165 -1.97 0.29 30.81
CA ALA A 165 -2.40 0.94 32.05
C ALA A 165 -3.92 1.18 32.06
N ARG A 166 -4.48 1.64 30.94
CA ARG A 166 -5.92 1.89 30.79
C ARG A 166 -6.73 0.59 30.78
N GLN A 167 -6.20 -0.48 30.22
CA GLN A 167 -6.81 -1.81 30.29
C GLN A 167 -6.90 -2.30 31.74
N VAL A 168 -5.82 -2.14 32.53
CA VAL A 168 -5.81 -2.49 33.95
C VAL A 168 -6.84 -1.65 34.73
N GLU A 169 -6.91 -0.34 34.47
CA GLU A 169 -7.90 0.55 35.08
C GLU A 169 -9.33 0.09 34.79
N LEU A 170 -9.65 -0.19 33.52
CA LEU A 170 -10.98 -0.63 33.11
C LEU A 170 -11.34 -2.00 33.71
N GLN A 171 -10.40 -2.93 33.78
CA GLN A 171 -10.60 -4.20 34.48
C GLN A 171 -10.91 -3.99 35.97
N GLY A 172 -10.20 -3.08 36.62
CA GLY A 172 -10.48 -2.67 38.00
C GLY A 172 -11.89 -2.11 38.18
N ARG A 173 -12.31 -1.21 37.28
CA ARG A 173 -13.67 -0.62 37.29
C ARG A 173 -14.76 -1.67 37.07
N VAL A 174 -14.53 -2.65 36.18
CA VAL A 174 -15.46 -3.76 35.96
C VAL A 174 -15.54 -4.65 37.20
N ALA A 175 -14.40 -4.96 37.85
CA ALA A 175 -14.38 -5.74 39.08
C ALA A 175 -15.12 -5.03 40.22
N GLN A 176 -14.92 -3.72 40.37
CA GLN A 176 -15.63 -2.90 41.34
C GLN A 176 -17.13 -2.85 41.06
N ALA A 177 -17.53 -2.60 39.82
CA ALA A 177 -18.94 -2.60 39.42
C ALA A 177 -19.61 -3.97 39.64
N ARG A 178 -18.88 -5.07 39.44
CA ARG A 178 -19.34 -6.43 39.79
C ARG A 178 -19.51 -6.63 41.30
N ALA A 179 -18.64 -6.06 42.11
CA ALA A 179 -18.70 -6.15 43.57
C ALA A 179 -19.84 -5.30 44.17
N GLU A 180 -20.17 -4.16 43.54
CA GLU A 180 -21.25 -3.26 43.95
C GLU A 180 -22.62 -3.69 43.39
N ALA A 181 -22.64 -4.54 42.36
CA ALA A 181 -23.88 -5.03 41.76
C ALA A 181 -24.62 -6.01 42.66
N SER A 182 -25.96 -6.01 42.57
CA SER A 182 -26.76 -7.04 43.23
C SER A 182 -26.43 -8.43 42.66
N PRO A 183 -26.51 -9.50 43.45
CA PRO A 183 -26.18 -10.86 43.00
C PRO A 183 -27.01 -11.33 41.78
N GLU A 184 -28.22 -10.79 41.62
CA GLU A 184 -29.08 -11.03 40.46
C GLU A 184 -28.56 -10.33 39.20
N THR A 185 -28.08 -9.09 39.33
CA THR A 185 -27.47 -8.32 38.25
C THR A 185 -26.13 -8.94 37.81
N ALA A 186 -25.31 -9.39 38.77
CA ALA A 186 -24.06 -10.08 38.48
C ALA A 186 -24.29 -11.38 37.68
N ARG A 187 -25.30 -12.18 38.05
CA ARG A 187 -25.68 -13.40 37.32
C ARG A 187 -26.16 -13.11 35.90
N MET A 188 -26.98 -12.08 35.71
CA MET A 188 -27.40 -11.66 34.36
C MET A 188 -26.22 -11.19 33.51
N LEU A 189 -25.27 -10.46 34.11
CA LEU A 189 -24.06 -10.01 33.43
C LEU A 189 -23.21 -11.20 32.96
N ASP A 190 -23.01 -12.22 33.81
CA ASP A 190 -22.27 -13.43 33.44
C ASP A 190 -22.99 -14.25 32.36
N GLN A 191 -24.33 -14.32 32.40
CA GLN A 191 -25.12 -14.93 31.33
C GLN A 191 -24.98 -14.18 30.00
N LEU A 192 -25.01 -12.84 30.02
CA LEU A 192 -24.80 -12.03 28.81
C LEU A 192 -23.40 -12.22 28.23
N ILE A 193 -22.37 -12.23 29.08
CA ILE A 193 -20.98 -12.47 28.64
C ILE A 193 -20.84 -13.86 28.02
N SER A 194 -21.46 -14.88 28.61
CA SER A 194 -21.47 -16.25 28.08
C SER A 194 -22.16 -16.33 26.72
N LEU A 195 -23.34 -15.73 26.59
CA LEU A 195 -24.08 -15.67 25.33
C LEU A 195 -23.31 -14.94 24.25
N GLN A 196 -22.65 -13.84 24.58
CA GLN A 196 -21.87 -13.07 23.64
C GLN A 196 -20.66 -13.86 23.13
N ARG A 197 -19.95 -14.56 24.02
CA ARG A 197 -18.86 -15.48 23.64
C ARG A 197 -19.35 -16.58 22.71
N HIS A 198 -20.51 -17.15 22.98
CA HIS A 198 -21.09 -18.20 22.15
C HIS A 198 -21.49 -17.67 20.76
N LEU A 199 -21.95 -16.41 20.68
CA LEU A 199 -22.32 -15.73 19.44
C LEU A 199 -21.08 -15.40 18.60
N ASP A 200 -19.98 -14.98 19.24
CA ASP A 200 -18.69 -14.77 18.60
C ASP A 200 -18.16 -16.07 18.00
N GLU A 201 -18.19 -17.18 18.75
CA GLU A 201 -17.81 -18.51 18.26
C GLU A 201 -18.66 -18.97 17.08
N LEU A 202 -19.98 -18.76 17.13
CA LEU A 202 -20.89 -19.07 16.01
C LEU A 202 -20.59 -18.22 14.78
N THR A 203 -20.28 -16.94 14.97
CA THR A 203 -19.92 -16.02 13.88
C THR A 203 -18.60 -16.45 13.24
N GLN A 204 -17.61 -16.81 14.05
CA GLN A 204 -16.32 -17.30 13.59
C GLN A 204 -16.46 -18.63 12.84
N ASN A 205 -17.27 -19.56 13.36
CA ASN A 205 -17.56 -20.84 12.68
C ASN A 205 -18.33 -20.65 11.37
N LYS A 206 -19.29 -19.72 11.32
CA LYS A 206 -20.02 -19.38 10.08
C LYS A 206 -19.06 -18.82 9.02
N ASN A 207 -18.16 -17.92 9.41
CA ASN A 207 -17.17 -17.35 8.50
C ASN A 207 -16.21 -18.44 7.99
N ALA A 208 -15.74 -19.32 8.86
CA ALA A 208 -14.90 -20.46 8.48
C ALA A 208 -15.63 -21.46 7.55
N GLN A 209 -16.93 -21.69 7.75
CA GLN A 209 -17.74 -22.54 6.87
C GLN A 209 -18.01 -21.88 5.52
N GLN A 210 -18.22 -20.56 5.46
CA GLN A 210 -18.37 -19.82 4.20
C GLN A 210 -17.08 -19.85 3.37
N GLU A 211 -15.91 -19.82 4.02
CA GLU A 211 -14.62 -19.99 3.34
C GLU A 211 -14.43 -21.41 2.78
N MET A 212 -15.00 -22.45 3.43
CA MET A 212 -14.93 -23.84 2.94
C MET A 212 -15.91 -24.14 1.79
N VAL A 213 -17.07 -23.48 1.74
CA VAL A 213 -18.09 -23.67 0.67
C VAL A 213 -17.77 -22.88 -0.60
N GLY A 214 -16.83 -21.92 -0.55
CA GLY A 214 -16.38 -21.11 -1.69
C GLY A 214 -15.61 -21.85 -2.79
N TYR A 215 -15.33 -23.16 -2.63
CA TYR A 215 -14.64 -24.01 -3.61
C TYR A 215 -15.54 -25.05 -4.30
N HIS A 216 -16.76 -24.66 -4.68
CA HIS A 216 -17.56 -25.46 -5.63
C HIS A 216 -17.78 -24.72 -6.95
N HIS A 217 -16.93 -25.04 -7.92
CA HIS A 217 -17.25 -24.91 -9.34
C HIS A 217 -18.53 -25.70 -9.64
N PRO A 218 -19.48 -25.13 -10.42
CA PRO A 218 -20.57 -25.92 -10.97
C PRO A 218 -20.00 -26.74 -12.12
N ILE A 219 -19.81 -28.04 -11.92
CA ILE A 219 -19.64 -28.96 -13.04
C ILE A 219 -21.05 -29.24 -13.59
N GLY A 220 -21.46 -28.42 -14.55
CA GLY A 220 -22.50 -28.81 -15.49
C GLY A 220 -21.88 -29.77 -16.50
N PHE A 221 -22.40 -30.99 -16.57
CA PHE A 221 -22.32 -31.81 -17.78
C PHE A 221 -23.70 -32.38 -18.08
N PHE A 222 -24.10 -32.21 -19.33
CA PHE A 222 -25.29 -32.71 -19.99
C PHE A 222 -25.60 -34.19 -19.66
N GLN A 223 -26.82 -34.50 -19.23
CA GLN A 223 -27.88 -35.17 -20.01
C GLN A 223 -29.16 -35.26 -19.18
#